data_AF-A0A0W7WP86-F1
#
_entry.id   AF-A0A0W7WP86-F1
#
_cell.length_a   1.000
_cell.length_b   1.000
_cell.length_c   1.000
_cell.angle_alpha   90.00
_cell.angle_beta   90.00
_cell.angle_gamma   90.00
#
_symmetry.space_group_name_H-M   'P 1'
#
loop_
_entity.id
_entity.type
_entity.pdbx_description
1 polymer ?
#
loop_
_entity_poly.entity_id
_entity_poly.type
_entity_poly.pdbx_seq_one_letter_code
_entity_poly.pdbx_strand_id
1 'polypeptide(L)'
;MPQPVLIGSTYYLRVIVPRELRNRAAGTVVALPIGDRLSRLTLNTRAKVSLRTKDWPEAKRRYSQALAALEDHWETLRRGPGSLTHKQAVALAGEVVGVFVEAFDEDPKTPEMWENIEAVDLAARKGRSNPLAVPTEESKARDVERRFGALTDATLERRGLVVDPVSRVRLLQRVAVAMEDVARVNGARARGDYSETDVVDKYPAYVPKTEASREQAREATDKTFADVIDAEVARRAAGRDAKPMSSSAERKYRRAADEFASHRKSKNVGTVTVRQADEWMRTMLEGGKLSNTPDLPPGSSLVVM
;
A
#
# COMPACT_ATOMS: atom_id res chain seq x y z
N MET A 1 -9.31 10.43 -27.93
CA MET A 1 -9.75 11.17 -26.73
C MET A 1 -11.26 11.31 -26.78
N PRO A 2 -11.97 11.17 -25.65
CA PRO A 2 -13.41 11.41 -25.63
C PRO A 2 -13.69 12.87 -26.02
N GLN A 3 -14.80 13.12 -26.72
CA GLN A 3 -15.15 14.42 -27.30
C GLN A 3 -16.50 14.92 -26.77
N PRO A 4 -16.77 16.24 -26.82
CA PRO A 4 -18.09 16.79 -26.52
C PRO A 4 -19.15 16.21 -27.46
N VAL A 5 -20.25 15.71 -26.91
CA VAL A 5 -21.37 15.15 -27.71
C VAL A 5 -22.48 16.19 -27.79
N LEU A 6 -22.90 16.57 -28.99
CA LEU A 6 -24.06 17.42 -29.20
C LEU A 6 -25.34 16.61 -28.99
N ILE A 7 -26.22 17.04 -28.08
CA ILE A 7 -27.54 16.44 -27.88
C ILE A 7 -28.57 17.56 -27.93
N GLY A 8 -29.46 17.51 -28.93
CA GLY A 8 -30.35 18.62 -29.23
C GLY A 8 -29.56 19.86 -29.64
N SER A 9 -29.65 20.93 -28.84
CA SER A 9 -28.97 22.21 -29.12
C SER A 9 -27.75 22.49 -28.24
N THR A 10 -27.34 21.57 -27.36
CA THR A 10 -26.28 21.82 -26.35
C THR A 10 -25.25 20.70 -26.31
N TYR A 11 -23.98 21.04 -26.10
CA TYR A 11 -22.91 20.06 -25.92
C TYR A 11 -22.89 19.45 -24.52
N TYR A 12 -22.55 18.16 -24.43
CA TYR A 12 -22.48 17.39 -23.20
C TYR A 12 -21.12 16.71 -23.05
N LEU A 13 -20.65 16.61 -21.80
CA LEU A 13 -19.63 15.65 -21.41
C LEU A 13 -20.33 14.34 -21.07
N ARG A 14 -19.89 13.27 -21.73
CA ARG A 14 -20.39 11.92 -21.52
C ARG A 14 -19.23 10.94 -21.47
N VAL A 15 -18.85 10.54 -20.26
CA VAL A 15 -17.80 9.54 -20.06
C VAL A 15 -18.32 8.38 -19.22
N ILE A 16 -17.92 7.17 -19.60
CA ILE A 16 -18.28 5.95 -18.88
C ILE A 16 -17.44 5.92 -17.61
N VAL A 17 -18.07 5.63 -16.46
CA VAL A 17 -17.31 5.44 -15.23
C VAL A 17 -16.48 4.15 -15.37
N PRO A 18 -15.16 4.21 -15.12
CA PRO A 18 -14.29 3.04 -15.19
C PRO A 18 -14.85 1.86 -14.40
N ARG A 19 -14.77 0.64 -14.94
CA ARG A 19 -15.42 -0.57 -14.36
C ARG A 19 -15.04 -0.77 -12.89
N GLU A 20 -13.79 -0.52 -12.56
CA GLU A 20 -13.20 -0.64 -11.24
C GLU A 20 -13.76 0.38 -10.23
N LEU A 21 -14.28 1.51 -10.72
CA LEU A 21 -14.83 2.58 -9.89
C LEU A 21 -16.35 2.54 -9.78
N ARG A 22 -17.07 1.71 -10.55
CA ARG A 22 -18.56 1.74 -10.58
C ARG A 22 -19.21 1.57 -9.22
N ASN A 23 -18.74 0.62 -8.41
CA ASN A 23 -19.30 0.36 -7.09
C ASN A 23 -18.96 1.46 -6.07
N ARG A 24 -17.81 2.13 -6.23
CA ARG A 24 -17.36 3.22 -5.34
C ARG A 24 -17.91 4.59 -5.74
N ALA A 25 -18.11 4.79 -7.03
CA ALA A 25 -18.62 6.03 -7.61
C ALA A 25 -20.15 6.11 -7.59
N ALA A 26 -20.85 4.97 -7.56
CA ALA A 26 -22.32 4.94 -7.55
C ALA A 26 -22.89 5.74 -6.36
N GLY A 27 -23.68 6.76 -6.65
CA GLY A 27 -24.32 7.62 -5.63
C GLY A 27 -23.46 8.77 -5.12
N THR A 28 -22.19 8.87 -5.54
CA THR A 28 -21.32 9.99 -5.14
C THR A 28 -21.69 11.26 -5.93
N VAL A 29 -21.83 12.39 -5.22
CA VAL A 29 -22.08 13.69 -5.85
C VAL A 29 -20.74 14.36 -6.16
N VAL A 30 -20.50 14.67 -7.42
CA VAL A 30 -19.29 15.36 -7.89
C VAL A 30 -19.66 16.74 -8.39
N ALA A 31 -18.93 17.75 -7.92
CA ALA A 31 -19.01 19.10 -8.45
C ALA A 31 -17.97 19.26 -9.57
N LEU A 32 -18.43 19.44 -10.80
CA LEU A 32 -17.56 19.73 -11.94
C LEU A 32 -17.63 21.21 -12.33
N PRO A 33 -16.49 21.87 -12.58
CA PRO A 33 -16.47 23.23 -13.09
C PRO A 33 -16.89 23.24 -14.58
N ILE A 34 -18.00 23.92 -14.88
CA ILE A 34 -18.51 24.14 -16.23
C ILE A 34 -18.55 25.66 -16.49
N GLY A 35 -17.47 26.19 -17.06
CA GLY A 35 -17.28 27.65 -17.13
C GLY A 35 -17.17 28.24 -15.72
N ASP A 36 -17.94 29.28 -15.42
CA ASP A 36 -17.89 29.99 -14.12
C ASP A 36 -18.81 29.36 -13.05
N ARG A 37 -19.35 28.16 -13.30
CA ARG A 37 -20.30 27.49 -12.39
C ARG A 37 -19.91 26.06 -12.09
N LEU A 38 -20.09 25.67 -10.83
CA LEU A 38 -19.98 24.29 -10.38
C LEU A 38 -21.31 23.56 -10.62
N SER A 39 -21.29 22.52 -11.44
CA SER A 39 -22.44 21.64 -11.67
C SER A 39 -22.29 20.37 -10.84
N ARG A 40 -23.23 20.15 -9.91
CA ARG A 40 -23.31 18.91 -9.14
C ARG A 40 -23.97 17.83 -9.98
N LEU A 41 -23.27 16.71 -10.19
CA LEU A 41 -23.86 15.51 -10.77
C LEU A 41 -23.73 14.35 -9.78
N THR A 42 -24.74 13.50 -9.71
CA THR A 42 -24.60 12.21 -9.06
C THR A 42 -24.07 11.20 -10.07
N LEU A 43 -22.97 10.56 -9.69
CA LEU A 43 -22.28 9.57 -10.50
C LEU A 43 -23.07 8.25 -10.50
N ASN A 44 -23.44 7.81 -11.70
CA ASN A 44 -24.03 6.50 -11.98
C ASN A 44 -23.07 5.73 -12.91
N THR A 45 -23.58 4.79 -13.71
CA THR A 45 -22.78 4.07 -14.73
C THR A 45 -22.11 4.98 -15.77
N ARG A 46 -22.63 6.20 -15.95
CA ARG A 46 -22.10 7.22 -16.87
C ARG A 46 -22.13 8.58 -16.19
N ALA A 47 -21.03 9.32 -16.26
CA ALA A 47 -20.99 10.74 -15.91
C ALA A 47 -21.53 11.53 -17.10
N LYS A 48 -22.70 12.17 -16.93
CA LYS A 48 -23.34 13.01 -17.95
C LYS A 48 -23.55 14.41 -17.36
N VAL A 49 -22.92 15.41 -17.95
CA VAL A 49 -23.12 16.82 -17.57
C VAL A 49 -23.25 17.70 -18.81
N SER A 50 -24.13 18.70 -18.76
CA SER A 50 -24.29 19.69 -19.82
C SER A 50 -23.15 20.69 -19.76
N LEU A 51 -22.49 20.95 -20.89
CA LEU A 51 -21.47 22.01 -21.02
C LEU A 51 -22.11 23.40 -21.20
N ARG A 52 -23.45 23.46 -21.32
CA ARG A 52 -24.28 24.66 -21.38
C ARG A 52 -23.83 25.66 -22.46
N THR A 53 -23.36 25.13 -23.57
CA THR A 53 -22.96 25.92 -24.74
C THR A 53 -23.38 25.20 -26.02
N LYS A 54 -23.69 25.99 -27.04
CA LYS A 54 -23.97 25.55 -28.41
C LYS A 54 -22.77 25.77 -29.35
N ASP A 55 -21.76 26.47 -28.85
CA ASP A 55 -20.57 26.84 -29.60
C ASP A 55 -19.45 25.80 -29.42
N TRP A 56 -18.88 25.33 -30.52
CA TRP A 56 -17.95 24.20 -30.53
C TRP A 56 -16.59 24.50 -29.88
N PRO A 57 -15.92 25.65 -30.14
CA PRO A 57 -14.66 26.00 -29.47
C PRO A 57 -14.83 26.15 -27.96
N GLU A 58 -15.90 26.82 -27.51
CA GLU A 58 -16.19 26.98 -26.08
C GLU A 58 -16.61 25.65 -25.43
N ALA A 59 -17.31 24.76 -26.16
CA ALA A 59 -17.61 23.41 -25.70
C ALA A 59 -16.32 22.62 -25.46
N LYS A 60 -15.35 22.69 -26.38
CA LYS A 60 -14.07 22.00 -26.25
C LYS A 60 -13.28 22.49 -25.03
N ARG A 61 -13.25 23.80 -24.78
CA ARG A 61 -12.57 24.39 -23.62
C ARG A 61 -13.18 23.91 -22.29
N ARG A 62 -14.51 24.03 -22.15
CA ARG A 62 -15.22 23.58 -20.94
C ARG A 62 -15.16 22.06 -20.76
N TYR A 63 -15.15 21.31 -21.86
CA TYR A 63 -15.00 19.87 -21.84
C TYR A 63 -13.64 19.45 -21.27
N SER A 64 -12.54 20.07 -21.71
CA SER A 64 -11.20 19.77 -21.19
C SER A 64 -11.09 20.06 -19.68
N GLN A 65 -11.65 21.19 -19.22
CA GLN A 65 -11.65 21.53 -17.78
C GLN A 65 -12.49 20.56 -16.95
N ALA A 66 -13.68 20.22 -17.44
CA ALA A 66 -14.57 19.28 -16.76
C ALA A 66 -14.02 17.84 -16.79
N LEU A 67 -13.33 17.45 -17.86
CA LEU A 67 -12.68 16.15 -17.97
C LEU A 67 -11.49 16.06 -17.00
N ALA A 68 -10.63 17.09 -16.92
CA ALA A 68 -9.52 17.12 -15.97
C ALA A 68 -10.01 17.00 -14.52
N ALA A 69 -11.02 17.78 -14.12
CA ALA A 69 -11.60 17.68 -12.78
C ALA A 69 -12.25 16.31 -12.51
N LEU A 70 -12.80 15.65 -13.53
CA LEU A 70 -13.37 14.31 -13.42
C LEU A 70 -12.27 13.24 -13.33
N GLU A 71 -11.16 13.41 -14.04
CA GLU A 71 -9.97 12.56 -13.96
C GLU A 71 -9.30 12.67 -12.58
N ASP A 72 -9.14 13.88 -12.04
CA ASP A 72 -8.65 14.10 -10.67
C ASP A 72 -9.56 13.45 -9.62
N HIS A 73 -10.88 13.52 -9.84
CA HIS A 73 -11.85 12.85 -8.99
C HIS A 73 -11.74 11.31 -9.10
N TRP A 74 -11.57 10.77 -10.32
CA TRP A 74 -11.31 9.34 -10.50
C TRP A 74 -9.99 8.90 -9.88
N GLU A 75 -8.94 9.72 -9.96
CA GLU A 75 -7.69 9.44 -9.27
C GLU A 75 -7.89 9.42 -7.75
N THR A 76 -8.67 10.34 -7.21
CA THR A 76 -9.02 10.36 -5.79
C THR A 76 -9.80 9.10 -5.38
N LEU A 77 -10.78 8.68 -6.18
CA LEU A 77 -11.54 7.44 -5.95
C LEU A 77 -10.71 6.17 -6.14
N ARG A 78 -9.74 6.19 -7.07
CA ARG A 78 -8.82 5.09 -7.37
C ARG A 78 -7.73 4.96 -6.30
N ARG A 79 -7.25 6.09 -5.77
CA ARG A 79 -6.45 6.15 -4.54
C ARG A 79 -7.27 5.56 -3.39
N GLY A 80 -8.55 5.89 -3.31
CA GLY A 80 -9.46 5.44 -2.26
C GLY A 80 -8.91 5.79 -0.86
N PRO A 81 -9.56 5.32 0.20
CA PRO A 81 -8.90 5.23 1.50
C PRO A 81 -7.74 4.23 1.35
N GLY A 82 -6.50 4.68 1.48
CA GLY A 82 -5.32 3.84 1.32
C GLY A 82 -5.31 2.75 2.40
N SER A 83 -5.18 1.48 1.99
CA SER A 83 -4.95 0.42 2.96
C SER A 83 -3.53 0.47 3.49
N LEU A 84 -3.41 0.58 4.81
CA LEU A 84 -2.12 0.54 5.49
C LEU A 84 -1.66 -0.91 5.61
N THR A 85 -0.41 -1.14 5.23
CA THR A 85 0.28 -2.38 5.60
C THR A 85 0.53 -2.39 7.11
N HIS A 86 0.77 -3.58 7.67
CA HIS A 86 1.13 -3.71 9.07
C HIS A 86 2.37 -2.85 9.43
N LYS A 87 3.42 -2.92 8.60
CA LYS A 87 4.66 -2.16 8.80
C LYS A 87 4.40 -0.64 8.79
N GLN A 88 3.53 -0.16 7.90
CA GLN A 88 3.15 1.26 7.86
C GLN A 88 2.35 1.69 9.10
N ALA A 89 1.43 0.85 9.61
CA ALA A 89 0.70 1.17 10.82
C ALA A 89 1.62 1.22 12.05
N VAL A 90 2.61 0.32 12.14
CA VAL A 90 3.63 0.36 13.19
C VAL A 90 4.52 1.60 13.04
N ALA A 91 4.92 1.96 11.82
CA ALA A 91 5.71 3.16 11.56
C ALA A 91 5.00 4.44 12.02
N LEU A 92 3.72 4.60 11.67
CA LEU A 92 2.91 5.76 12.09
C LEU A 92 2.74 5.80 13.62
N ALA A 93 2.64 4.65 14.29
CA ALA A 93 2.62 4.60 15.74
C ALA A 93 3.97 5.01 16.35
N GLY A 94 5.09 4.69 15.71
CA GLY A 94 6.42 5.15 16.12
C GLY A 94 6.61 6.66 16.01
N GLU A 95 5.99 7.30 15.00
CA GLU A 95 5.99 8.77 14.90
C GLU A 95 5.31 9.43 16.09
N VAL A 96 4.24 8.82 16.62
CA VAL A 96 3.61 9.28 17.86
C VAL A 96 4.61 9.20 19.01
N VAL A 97 5.30 8.07 19.18
CA VAL A 97 6.33 7.93 20.22
C VAL A 97 7.39 9.02 20.10
N GLY A 98 7.95 9.20 18.90
CA GLY A 98 8.97 10.22 18.65
C GLY A 98 8.52 11.63 19.04
N VAL A 99 7.29 12.02 18.66
CA VAL A 99 6.73 13.35 19.02
C VAL A 99 6.64 13.53 20.53
N PHE A 100 6.17 12.53 21.27
CA PHE A 100 6.04 12.64 22.72
C PHE A 100 7.39 12.57 23.43
N VAL A 101 8.30 11.70 23.00
CA VAL A 101 9.65 11.60 23.59
C VAL A 101 10.42 12.90 23.38
N GLU A 102 10.35 13.49 22.18
CA GLU A 102 10.97 14.79 21.89
C GLU A 102 10.32 15.94 22.68
N ALA A 103 8.98 15.98 22.75
CA ALA A 103 8.26 17.05 23.44
C ALA A 103 8.49 17.08 24.97
N PHE A 104 8.83 15.94 25.57
CA PHE A 104 9.02 15.77 27.01
C PHE A 104 10.49 15.44 27.37
N ASP A 105 11.44 15.72 26.47
CA ASP A 105 12.86 15.46 26.70
C ASP A 105 13.46 16.37 27.80
N GLU A 106 13.22 17.68 27.68
CA GLU A 106 13.73 18.72 28.59
C GLU A 106 12.95 18.80 29.91
N ASP A 107 11.63 18.67 29.85
CA ASP A 107 10.74 18.67 31.02
C ASP A 107 9.81 17.44 30.94
N PRO A 108 10.25 16.29 31.48
CA PRO A 108 9.48 15.07 31.44
C PRO A 108 8.26 15.10 32.36
N LYS A 109 7.92 16.20 33.05
CA LYS A 109 6.86 16.24 34.06
C LYS A 109 7.12 15.26 35.21
N THR A 110 6.11 15.02 36.05
CA THR A 110 6.27 14.19 37.25
C THR A 110 6.02 12.70 36.94
N PRO A 111 6.65 11.76 37.66
CA PRO A 111 6.43 10.33 37.47
C PRO A 111 4.95 9.93 37.65
N GLU A 112 4.26 10.54 38.62
CA GLU A 112 2.86 10.25 38.95
C GLU A 112 1.91 10.59 37.79
N MET A 113 2.25 11.62 37.00
CA MET A 113 1.51 11.96 35.80
C MET A 113 1.55 10.82 34.78
N TRP A 114 2.72 10.22 34.56
CA TRP A 114 2.88 9.12 33.60
C TRP A 114 2.24 7.82 34.10
N GLU A 115 2.34 7.53 35.39
CA GLU A 115 1.64 6.39 36.00
C GLU A 115 0.11 6.51 35.84
N ASN A 116 -0.43 7.72 36.02
CA ASN A 116 -1.85 7.97 35.79
C ASN A 116 -2.22 7.84 34.30
N ILE A 117 -1.39 8.34 33.39
CA ILE A 117 -1.58 8.16 31.94
C ILE A 117 -1.60 6.68 31.57
N GLU A 118 -0.61 5.91 32.05
CA GLU A 118 -0.51 4.47 31.82
C GLU A 118 -1.75 3.73 32.36
N ALA A 119 -2.20 4.07 33.57
CA ALA A 119 -3.40 3.48 34.16
C ALA A 119 -4.66 3.74 33.32
N VAL A 120 -4.85 4.98 32.85
CA VAL A 120 -5.98 5.37 31.99
C VAL A 120 -5.91 4.68 30.63
N ASP A 121 -4.72 4.60 30.03
CA ASP A 121 -4.49 3.95 28.73
C ASP A 121 -4.78 2.44 28.82
N LEU A 122 -4.32 1.81 29.89
CA LEU A 122 -4.58 0.39 30.17
C LEU A 122 -6.07 0.13 30.42
N ALA A 123 -6.75 1.01 31.16
CA ALA A 123 -8.19 0.92 31.39
C ALA A 123 -8.97 1.04 30.07
N ALA A 124 -8.60 1.97 29.20
CA ALA A 124 -9.22 2.12 27.88
C ALA A 124 -9.05 0.87 27.02
N ARG A 125 -7.84 0.31 26.95
CA ARG A 125 -7.55 -0.93 26.21
C ARG A 125 -8.26 -2.16 26.74
N LYS A 126 -8.56 -2.20 28.04
CA LYS A 126 -9.32 -3.28 28.68
C LYS A 126 -10.84 -3.07 28.60
N GLY A 127 -11.32 -1.97 28.03
CA GLY A 127 -12.74 -1.60 28.02
C GLY A 127 -13.29 -1.33 29.43
N ARG A 128 -12.43 -0.89 30.34
CA ARG A 128 -12.72 -0.66 31.77
C ARG A 128 -12.66 0.82 32.14
N SER A 129 -12.87 1.72 31.19
CA SER A 129 -12.90 3.15 31.52
C SER A 129 -14.07 3.52 32.43
N ASN A 130 -15.15 2.73 32.38
CA ASN A 130 -16.16 2.71 33.42
C ASN A 130 -15.86 1.53 34.36
N PRO A 131 -15.44 1.78 35.63
CA PRO A 131 -15.05 0.72 36.56
C PRO A 131 -16.17 -0.26 36.92
N LEU A 132 -17.43 0.15 36.76
CA LEU A 132 -18.62 -0.64 37.11
C LEU A 132 -19.20 -1.43 35.93
N ALA A 133 -18.68 -1.22 34.72
CA ALA A 133 -19.16 -1.90 33.52
C ALA A 133 -18.41 -3.22 33.30
N VAL A 134 -19.13 -4.27 32.92
CA VAL A 134 -18.52 -5.51 32.42
C VAL A 134 -17.94 -5.25 31.03
N PRO A 135 -16.64 -5.49 30.79
CA PRO A 135 -16.05 -5.24 29.49
C PRO A 135 -16.63 -6.14 28.39
N THR A 136 -17.08 -5.51 27.32
CA THR A 136 -17.43 -6.13 26.04
C THR A 136 -16.48 -5.65 24.94
N GLU A 137 -16.39 -6.36 23.81
CA GLU A 137 -15.59 -5.90 22.67
C GLU A 137 -16.05 -4.54 22.13
N GLU A 138 -17.35 -4.24 22.20
CA GLU A 138 -17.91 -2.93 21.83
C GLU A 138 -17.47 -1.83 22.81
N SER A 139 -17.50 -2.11 24.11
CA SER A 139 -17.05 -1.17 25.14
C SER A 139 -15.56 -0.88 25.00
N LYS A 140 -14.76 -1.90 24.67
CA LYS A 140 -13.32 -1.80 24.43
C LYS A 140 -13.02 -0.99 23.17
N ALA A 141 -13.71 -1.26 22.07
CA ALA A 141 -13.57 -0.47 20.84
C ALA A 141 -13.91 1.00 21.10
N ARG A 142 -15.01 1.28 21.80
CA ARG A 142 -15.44 2.64 22.16
C ARG A 142 -14.43 3.34 23.07
N ASP A 143 -13.91 2.65 24.07
CA ASP A 143 -12.99 3.22 25.04
C ASP A 143 -11.62 3.53 24.41
N VAL A 144 -11.11 2.62 23.57
CA VAL A 144 -9.90 2.85 22.77
C VAL A 144 -10.11 4.01 21.79
N GLU A 145 -11.26 4.06 21.11
CA GLU A 145 -11.60 5.17 20.20
C GLU A 145 -11.63 6.51 20.94
N ARG A 146 -12.30 6.57 22.11
CA ARG A 146 -12.37 7.79 22.91
C ARG A 146 -10.99 8.26 23.39
N ARG A 147 -10.09 7.32 23.70
CA ARG A 147 -8.77 7.64 24.25
C ARG A 147 -7.74 8.00 23.18
N PHE A 148 -7.70 7.26 22.07
CA PHE A 148 -6.62 7.34 21.08
C PHE A 148 -7.09 7.81 19.69
N GLY A 149 -8.39 7.99 19.47
CA GLY A 149 -8.96 8.36 18.17
C GLY A 149 -8.41 9.69 17.66
N ALA A 150 -8.48 10.74 18.48
CA ALA A 150 -7.97 12.06 18.11
C ALA A 150 -6.46 12.06 17.80
N LEU A 151 -5.66 11.29 18.54
CA LEU A 151 -4.23 11.15 18.30
C LEU A 151 -3.95 10.40 16.98
N THR A 152 -4.74 9.37 16.70
CA THR A 152 -4.68 8.61 15.45
C THR A 152 -5.02 9.49 14.25
N ASP A 153 -6.09 10.28 14.36
CA ASP A 153 -6.54 11.18 13.29
C ASP A 153 -5.52 12.31 13.06
N ALA A 154 -4.98 12.92 14.12
CA ALA A 154 -3.93 13.93 14.01
C ALA A 154 -2.66 13.38 13.31
N THR A 155 -2.29 12.13 13.57
CA THR A 155 -1.15 11.47 12.91
C THR A 155 -1.41 11.28 11.41
N LEU A 156 -2.62 10.86 11.04
CA LEU A 156 -3.04 10.71 9.65
C LEU A 156 -3.10 12.07 8.94
N GLU A 157 -3.64 13.10 9.59
CA GLU A 157 -3.75 14.47 9.07
C GLU A 157 -2.38 15.09 8.83
N ARG A 158 -1.42 14.94 9.77
CA ARG A 158 -0.03 15.42 9.60
C ARG A 158 0.63 14.86 8.35
N ARG A 159 0.26 13.64 7.96
CA ARG A 159 0.77 12.95 6.76
C ARG A 159 -0.13 13.13 5.52
N GLY A 160 -1.26 13.83 5.64
CA GLY A 160 -2.23 13.99 4.56
C GLY A 160 -2.86 12.68 4.09
N LEU A 161 -2.94 11.68 4.98
CA LEU A 161 -3.40 10.33 4.64
C LEU A 161 -4.90 10.17 4.92
N VAL A 162 -5.62 9.65 3.93
CA VAL A 162 -6.99 9.15 4.10
C VAL A 162 -6.93 7.63 4.02
N VAL A 163 -7.30 6.94 5.09
CA VAL A 163 -7.17 5.47 5.24
C VAL A 163 -8.52 4.79 5.42
N ASP A 164 -8.63 3.52 5.03
CA ASP A 164 -9.88 2.78 5.16
C ASP A 164 -10.23 2.49 6.63
N PRO A 165 -11.52 2.26 6.97
CA PRO A 165 -11.92 2.03 8.36
C PRO A 165 -11.19 0.86 9.05
N VAL A 166 -10.86 -0.21 8.32
CA VAL A 166 -10.14 -1.36 8.88
C VAL A 166 -8.69 -0.98 9.18
N SER A 167 -8.04 -0.24 8.28
CA SER A 167 -6.70 0.29 8.50
C SER A 167 -6.66 1.31 9.65
N ARG A 168 -7.69 2.16 9.79
CA ARG A 168 -7.79 3.12 10.90
C ARG A 168 -7.89 2.39 12.24
N VAL A 169 -8.73 1.36 12.36
CA VAL A 169 -8.85 0.57 13.59
C VAL A 169 -7.52 -0.13 13.92
N ARG A 170 -6.80 -0.65 12.92
CA ARG A 170 -5.48 -1.25 13.13
C ARG A 170 -4.45 -0.22 13.61
N LEU A 171 -4.43 0.96 13.01
CA LEU A 171 -3.55 2.05 13.43
C LEU A 171 -3.87 2.49 14.86
N LEU A 172 -5.14 2.68 15.17
CA LEU A 172 -5.64 3.02 16.51
C LEU A 172 -5.12 2.03 17.58
N GLN A 173 -5.21 0.73 17.29
CA GLN A 173 -4.67 -0.30 18.18
C GLN A 173 -3.15 -0.22 18.33
N ARG A 174 -2.42 0.15 17.26
CA ARG A 174 -0.96 0.31 17.31
C ARG A 174 -0.54 1.55 18.09
N VAL A 175 -1.26 2.65 17.93
CA VAL A 175 -1.07 3.88 18.72
C VAL A 175 -1.32 3.59 20.20
N ALA A 176 -2.37 2.83 20.54
CA ALA A 176 -2.65 2.46 21.92
C ALA A 176 -1.56 1.57 22.56
N VAL A 177 -0.81 0.80 21.77
CA VAL A 177 0.38 0.06 22.24
C VAL A 177 1.60 0.97 22.33
N ALA A 178 1.80 1.85 21.36
CA ALA A 178 2.91 2.78 21.34
C ALA A 178 2.90 3.77 22.51
N MET A 179 1.73 4.16 23.01
CA MET A 179 1.62 5.01 24.21
C MET A 179 2.14 4.35 25.50
N GLU A 180 2.23 3.01 25.56
CA GLU A 180 2.91 2.33 26.68
C GLU A 180 4.41 2.62 26.67
N ASP A 181 5.04 2.65 25.49
CA ASP A 181 6.45 3.01 25.35
C ASP A 181 6.67 4.48 25.75
N VAL A 182 5.74 5.38 25.39
CA VAL A 182 5.79 6.80 25.80
C VAL A 182 5.73 6.96 27.32
N ALA A 183 4.74 6.35 27.98
CA ALA A 183 4.57 6.48 29.42
C ALA A 183 5.77 5.89 30.18
N ARG A 184 6.29 4.77 29.71
CA ARG A 184 7.45 4.09 30.29
C ARG A 184 8.72 4.93 30.21
N VAL A 185 9.04 5.45 29.01
CA VAL A 185 10.26 6.25 28.78
C VAL A 185 10.20 7.58 29.51
N ASN A 186 9.10 8.33 29.36
CA ASN A 186 8.99 9.63 30.02
C ASN A 186 8.84 9.50 31.54
N GLY A 187 8.22 8.42 32.04
CA GLY A 187 8.18 8.10 33.46
C GLY A 187 9.56 7.77 34.05
N ALA A 188 10.42 7.07 33.30
CA ALA A 188 11.81 6.83 33.69
C ALA A 188 12.61 8.13 33.74
N ARG A 189 12.49 8.97 32.71
CA ARG A 189 13.13 10.30 32.65
C ARG A 189 12.69 11.22 33.79
N ALA A 190 11.41 11.21 34.13
CA ALA A 190 10.86 11.95 35.27
C ALA A 190 11.46 11.50 36.62
N ARG A 191 11.98 10.26 36.71
CA ARG A 191 12.73 9.75 37.87
C ARG A 191 14.25 9.97 37.75
N GLY A 192 14.71 10.62 36.70
CA GLY A 192 16.13 10.89 36.41
C GLY A 192 16.84 9.79 35.63
N ASP A 193 16.13 8.77 35.15
CA ASP A 193 16.72 7.69 34.35
C ASP A 193 16.53 7.97 32.85
N TYR A 194 17.62 8.40 32.21
CA TYR A 194 17.69 8.70 30.77
C TYR A 194 18.43 7.61 29.99
N SER A 195 18.59 6.40 30.56
CA SER A 195 19.36 5.32 29.92
C SER A 195 18.74 4.76 28.64
N GLU A 196 17.44 4.96 28.43
CA GLU A 196 16.72 4.51 27.23
C GLU A 196 16.60 5.65 26.20
N THR A 197 17.55 5.70 25.27
CA THR A 197 17.61 6.72 24.22
C THR A 197 16.98 6.27 22.89
N ASP A 198 16.92 4.96 22.65
CA ASP A 198 16.68 4.41 21.30
C ASP A 198 15.28 3.79 21.14
N VAL A 199 14.30 4.20 21.96
CA VAL A 199 12.93 3.65 21.92
C VAL A 199 12.26 3.84 20.55
N VAL A 200 12.62 4.92 19.84
CA VAL A 200 12.09 5.25 18.51
C VAL A 200 12.65 4.30 17.44
N ASP A 201 13.88 3.82 17.60
CA ASP A 201 14.56 2.95 16.61
C ASP A 201 13.92 1.56 16.50
N LYS A 202 13.16 1.15 17.51
CA LYS A 202 12.30 -0.04 17.48
C LYS A 202 11.22 0.05 16.39
N TYR A 203 10.83 1.26 15.99
CA TYR A 203 9.77 1.47 15.01
C TYR A 203 10.36 1.64 13.61
N PRO A 204 9.79 0.97 12.58
CA PRO A 204 10.24 1.13 11.22
C PRO A 204 9.92 2.54 10.71
N ALA A 205 10.76 3.08 9.83
CA ALA A 205 10.42 4.33 9.13
C ALA A 205 9.17 4.16 8.25
N TYR A 206 8.34 5.21 8.18
CA TYR A 206 7.16 5.21 7.33
C TYR A 206 7.58 5.37 5.87
N VAL A 207 7.26 4.37 5.05
CA VAL A 207 7.47 4.40 3.60
C VAL A 207 6.11 4.42 2.89
N PRO A 208 5.81 5.45 2.07
CA PRO A 208 4.61 5.49 1.25
C PRO A 208 4.46 4.25 0.37
N LYS A 209 3.23 3.79 0.15
CA LYS A 209 2.97 2.54 -0.62
C LYS A 209 3.56 2.58 -2.03
N THR A 210 3.51 3.73 -2.70
CA THR A 210 4.10 3.91 -4.05
C THR A 210 5.62 3.76 -4.04
N GLU A 211 6.29 4.25 -2.99
CA GLU A 211 7.74 4.12 -2.83
C GLU A 211 8.11 2.70 -2.40
N ALA A 212 7.39 2.11 -1.46
CA ALA A 212 7.59 0.73 -1.03
C ALA A 212 7.42 -0.27 -2.19
N SER A 213 6.42 -0.08 -3.06
CA SER A 213 6.24 -0.91 -4.25
C SER A 213 7.32 -0.66 -5.31
N ARG A 214 7.83 0.56 -5.45
CA ARG A 214 8.95 0.86 -6.35
C ARG A 214 10.27 0.31 -5.83
N GLU A 215 10.49 0.32 -4.53
CA GLU A 215 11.67 -0.21 -3.88
C GLU A 215 11.67 -1.74 -3.88
N GLN A 216 10.54 -2.37 -3.57
CA GLN A 216 10.37 -3.81 -3.76
C GLN A 216 10.52 -4.22 -5.23
N ALA A 217 10.01 -3.41 -6.17
CA ALA A 217 10.23 -3.65 -7.58
C ALA A 217 11.73 -3.52 -7.92
N ARG A 218 12.44 -2.48 -7.44
CA ARG A 218 13.89 -2.32 -7.64
C ARG A 218 14.70 -3.47 -7.04
N GLU A 219 14.43 -3.85 -5.81
CA GLU A 219 15.09 -4.96 -5.12
C GLU A 219 14.79 -6.31 -5.81
N ALA A 220 13.56 -6.52 -6.29
CA ALA A 220 13.23 -7.67 -7.13
C ALA A 220 13.90 -7.58 -8.50
N THR A 221 14.15 -6.37 -9.01
CA THR A 221 14.90 -6.16 -10.23
C THR A 221 16.38 -6.45 -10.03
N ASP A 222 16.98 -6.15 -8.88
CA ASP A 222 18.43 -6.32 -8.66
C ASP A 222 18.88 -7.77 -8.42
N LYS A 223 17.95 -8.74 -8.33
CA LYS A 223 18.30 -10.16 -8.19
C LYS A 223 18.95 -10.72 -9.44
N THR A 224 19.96 -11.56 -9.25
CA THR A 224 20.65 -12.29 -10.33
C THR A 224 20.11 -13.71 -10.52
N PHE A 225 20.41 -14.34 -11.66
CA PHE A 225 20.00 -15.74 -11.88
C PHE A 225 20.59 -16.70 -10.86
N ALA A 226 21.79 -16.39 -10.32
CA ALA A 226 22.41 -17.17 -9.26
C ALA A 226 21.58 -17.10 -7.97
N ASP A 227 21.13 -15.91 -7.58
CA ASP A 227 20.31 -15.72 -6.38
C ASP A 227 18.99 -16.49 -6.45
N VAL A 228 18.39 -16.59 -7.63
CA VAL A 228 17.16 -17.38 -7.87
C VAL A 228 17.42 -18.88 -7.76
N ILE A 229 18.55 -19.36 -8.29
CA ILE A 229 18.93 -20.77 -8.20
C ILE A 229 19.23 -21.14 -6.75
N ASP A 230 19.97 -20.31 -6.02
CA ASP A 230 20.33 -20.55 -4.63
C ASP A 230 19.09 -20.55 -3.72
N ALA A 231 18.13 -19.66 -3.96
CA ALA A 231 16.85 -19.65 -3.26
C ALA A 231 16.01 -20.93 -3.51
N GLU A 232 15.99 -21.44 -4.75
CA GLU A 232 15.26 -22.67 -5.09
C GLU A 232 15.96 -23.92 -4.53
N VAL A 233 17.30 -23.96 -4.50
CA VAL A 233 18.07 -25.03 -3.84
C VAL A 233 17.76 -25.05 -2.35
N ALA A 234 17.81 -23.90 -1.67
CA ALA A 234 17.50 -23.76 -0.25
C ALA A 234 16.04 -24.18 0.05
N ARG A 235 15.09 -23.78 -0.80
CA ARG A 235 13.68 -24.17 -0.67
C ARG A 235 13.47 -25.68 -0.77
N ARG A 236 14.12 -26.37 -1.71
CA ARG A 236 13.99 -27.83 -1.89
C ARG A 236 14.67 -28.64 -0.80
N ALA A 237 15.65 -28.05 -0.12
CA ALA A 237 16.30 -28.64 1.04
C ALA A 237 15.55 -28.39 2.36
N ALA A 238 14.55 -27.50 2.37
CA ALA A 238 13.79 -27.16 3.57
C ALA A 238 12.58 -28.07 3.79
N GLY A 239 12.35 -28.48 5.04
CA GLY A 239 11.19 -29.27 5.47
C GLY A 239 11.53 -30.67 5.96
N ARG A 240 10.58 -31.29 6.66
CA ARG A 240 10.66 -32.71 7.05
C ARG A 240 10.45 -33.55 5.79
N ASP A 241 11.32 -34.54 5.54
CA ASP A 241 11.35 -35.38 4.32
C ASP A 241 11.62 -34.62 3.01
N ALA A 242 12.35 -33.50 3.10
CA ALA A 242 12.78 -32.74 1.94
C ALA A 242 13.58 -33.60 0.96
N LYS A 243 13.40 -33.34 -0.35
CA LYS A 243 14.20 -33.92 -1.43
C LYS A 243 15.06 -32.81 -2.03
N PRO A 244 16.31 -32.66 -1.56
CA PRO A 244 17.22 -31.65 -2.07
C PRO A 244 17.42 -31.80 -3.57
N MET A 245 17.68 -30.68 -4.24
CA MET A 245 18.13 -30.72 -5.62
C MET A 245 19.49 -31.45 -5.68
N SER A 246 19.65 -32.37 -6.64
CA SER A 246 20.94 -33.03 -6.82
C SER A 246 21.99 -32.03 -7.31
N SER A 247 23.24 -32.21 -6.90
CA SER A 247 24.38 -31.36 -7.32
C SER A 247 24.59 -31.35 -8.83
N SER A 248 24.18 -32.42 -9.52
CA SER A 248 24.18 -32.48 -10.98
C SER A 248 23.10 -31.57 -11.59
N ALA A 249 21.88 -31.57 -11.04
CA ALA A 249 20.80 -30.70 -11.49
C ALA A 249 21.11 -29.23 -11.21
N GLU A 250 21.64 -28.91 -10.03
CA GLU A 250 22.07 -27.56 -9.67
C GLU A 250 23.11 -27.01 -10.66
N ARG A 251 24.17 -27.79 -10.97
CA ARG A 251 25.19 -27.40 -11.96
C ARG A 251 24.59 -27.19 -13.36
N LYS A 252 23.62 -28.02 -13.76
CA LYS A 252 22.93 -27.87 -15.05
C LYS A 252 22.15 -26.55 -15.12
N TYR A 253 21.42 -26.20 -14.07
CA TYR A 253 20.67 -24.93 -14.01
C TYR A 253 21.59 -23.72 -13.98
N ARG A 254 22.70 -23.76 -13.22
CA ARG A 254 23.70 -22.66 -13.21
C ARG A 254 24.31 -22.46 -14.59
N ARG A 255 24.72 -23.54 -15.26
CA ARG A 255 25.28 -23.45 -16.61
C ARG A 255 24.29 -22.84 -17.61
N ALA A 256 23.04 -23.29 -17.59
CA ALA A 256 22.01 -22.73 -18.48
C ALA A 256 21.73 -21.24 -18.18
N ALA A 257 21.72 -20.87 -16.90
CA ALA A 257 21.57 -19.47 -16.48
C ALA A 257 22.75 -18.59 -16.92
N ASP A 258 23.99 -19.08 -16.83
CA ASP A 258 25.18 -18.35 -17.28
C ASP A 258 25.22 -18.19 -18.80
N GLU A 259 24.85 -19.23 -19.55
CA GLU A 259 24.74 -19.17 -21.01
C GLU A 259 23.66 -18.17 -21.46
N PHE A 260 22.49 -18.16 -20.78
CA PHE A 260 21.45 -17.18 -21.02
C PHE A 260 21.88 -15.76 -20.65
N ALA A 261 22.48 -15.58 -19.48
CA ALA A 261 22.99 -14.29 -19.01
C ALA A 261 24.03 -13.71 -19.96
N SER A 262 24.88 -14.56 -20.53
CA SER A 262 25.87 -14.19 -21.55
C SER A 262 25.22 -13.74 -22.86
N HIS A 263 24.19 -14.48 -23.33
CA HIS A 263 23.45 -14.12 -24.54
C HIS A 263 22.79 -12.74 -24.44
N ARG A 264 22.14 -12.45 -23.31
CA ARG A 264 21.47 -11.15 -23.06
C ARG A 264 22.40 -10.05 -22.51
N LYS A 265 23.66 -10.37 -22.22
CA LYS A 265 24.67 -9.47 -21.61
C LYS A 265 24.25 -8.87 -20.26
N SER A 266 23.47 -9.60 -19.48
CA SER A 266 22.99 -9.16 -18.18
C SER A 266 22.70 -10.37 -17.29
N LYS A 267 23.05 -10.27 -16.01
CA LYS A 267 22.76 -11.29 -14.99
C LYS A 267 21.46 -11.02 -14.22
N ASN A 268 20.88 -9.83 -14.39
CA ASN A 268 19.74 -9.33 -13.65
C ASN A 268 18.42 -10.01 -14.10
N VAL A 269 17.72 -10.72 -13.24
CA VAL A 269 16.51 -11.46 -13.62
C VAL A 269 15.33 -10.54 -13.90
N GLY A 270 15.21 -9.42 -13.20
CA GLY A 270 14.05 -8.53 -13.35
C GLY A 270 14.01 -7.72 -14.63
N THR A 271 15.12 -7.61 -15.38
CA THR A 271 15.13 -6.99 -16.71
C THR A 271 15.01 -8.01 -17.86
N VAL A 272 14.66 -9.27 -17.57
CA VAL A 272 14.42 -10.28 -18.61
C VAL A 272 13.10 -9.99 -19.32
N THR A 273 13.13 -9.91 -20.65
CA THR A 273 11.94 -9.74 -21.48
C THR A 273 11.56 -11.03 -22.20
N VAL A 274 10.27 -11.20 -22.50
CA VAL A 274 9.75 -12.36 -23.25
C VAL A 274 10.48 -12.50 -24.60
N ARG A 275 10.72 -11.37 -25.29
CA ARG A 275 11.47 -11.33 -26.54
C ARG A 275 12.88 -11.91 -26.43
N GLN A 276 13.61 -11.61 -25.36
CA GLN A 276 14.97 -12.12 -25.16
C GLN A 276 14.98 -13.63 -24.86
N ALA A 277 13.95 -14.14 -24.18
CA ALA A 277 13.79 -15.57 -23.96
C ALA A 277 13.49 -16.31 -25.28
N ASP A 278 12.60 -15.76 -26.11
CA ASP A 278 12.28 -16.32 -27.43
C ASP A 278 13.47 -16.27 -28.40
N GLU A 279 14.23 -15.17 -28.41
CA GLU A 279 15.45 -15.03 -29.22
C GLU A 279 16.51 -16.06 -28.81
N TRP A 280 16.74 -16.23 -27.50
CA TRP A 280 17.67 -17.23 -27.01
C TRP A 280 17.21 -18.66 -27.35
N MET A 281 15.92 -18.96 -27.20
CA MET A 281 15.34 -20.25 -27.58
C MET A 281 15.56 -20.56 -29.06
N ARG A 282 15.32 -19.57 -29.94
CA ARG A 282 15.59 -19.68 -31.38
C ARG A 282 17.07 -19.90 -31.66
N THR A 283 17.96 -19.17 -30.98
CA THR A 283 19.41 -19.33 -31.14
C THR A 283 19.87 -20.74 -30.74
N MET A 284 19.27 -21.33 -29.71
CA MET A 284 19.56 -22.70 -29.28
C MET A 284 19.00 -23.76 -30.24
N LEU A 285 17.85 -23.51 -30.86
CA LEU A 285 17.28 -24.36 -31.91
C LEU A 285 18.11 -24.32 -33.20
N GLU A 286 18.51 -23.12 -33.65
CA GLU A 286 19.35 -22.90 -34.83
C GLU A 286 20.76 -23.48 -34.65
N GLY A 287 21.30 -23.41 -33.43
CA GLY A 287 22.59 -24.00 -33.08
C GLY A 287 22.57 -25.52 -32.80
N GLY A 288 21.42 -26.20 -32.98
CA GLY A 288 21.28 -27.64 -32.74
C GLY A 288 21.44 -28.08 -31.28
N LYS A 289 21.36 -27.15 -30.32
CA LYS A 289 21.49 -27.41 -28.88
C LYS A 289 20.16 -27.81 -28.22
N LEU A 290 19.04 -27.68 -28.94
CA LEU A 290 17.69 -28.12 -28.56
C LEU A 290 17.14 -29.05 -29.65
N SER A 291 16.53 -30.18 -29.26
CA SER A 291 15.80 -31.03 -30.20
C SER A 291 14.51 -30.34 -30.65
N ASN A 292 14.08 -30.58 -31.89
CA ASN A 292 12.88 -29.96 -32.49
C ASN A 292 11.55 -30.53 -31.94
N THR A 293 11.60 -31.23 -30.81
CA THR A 293 10.47 -31.90 -30.17
C THR A 293 10.36 -31.38 -28.74
N PRO A 294 9.23 -30.77 -28.33
CA PRO A 294 8.99 -30.52 -26.92
C PRO A 294 8.79 -31.87 -26.24
N ASP A 295 9.72 -32.24 -25.36
CA ASP A 295 9.58 -33.38 -24.47
C ASP A 295 8.56 -33.01 -23.37
N LEU A 296 7.28 -33.00 -23.75
CA LEU A 296 6.17 -32.96 -22.81
C LEU A 296 6.11 -34.35 -22.15
N PRO A 297 6.30 -34.46 -20.83
CA PRO A 297 6.05 -35.72 -20.14
C PRO A 297 4.58 -36.13 -20.36
N PRO A 298 4.30 -37.39 -20.70
CA PRO A 298 2.93 -37.83 -20.85
C PRO A 298 2.24 -37.80 -19.48
N GLY A 299 1.25 -36.91 -19.32
CA GLY A 299 0.30 -36.99 -18.20
C GLY A 299 0.31 -35.84 -17.19
N SER A 300 0.24 -34.59 -17.61
CA SER A 300 -0.23 -33.52 -16.71
C SER A 300 -1.11 -32.53 -17.44
N SER A 301 -2.42 -32.80 -17.40
CA SER A 301 -3.46 -31.83 -17.70
C SER A 301 -3.26 -30.59 -16.84
N LEU A 302 -2.86 -29.48 -17.46
CA LEU A 302 -2.96 -28.16 -16.87
C LEU A 302 -4.43 -27.74 -16.89
N VAL A 303 -5.09 -27.95 -15.76
CA VAL A 303 -6.29 -27.21 -15.38
C VAL A 303 -5.88 -25.74 -15.28
N VAL A 304 -6.48 -24.94 -16.14
CA VAL A 304 -6.41 -23.47 -16.08
C VAL A 304 -7.21 -23.01 -14.87
N MET A 305 -6.54 -22.35 -13.92
CA MET A 305 -7.13 -21.33 -13.04
C MET A 305 -6.51 -19.98 -13.40
#